data_AF-A0A5Q4DC70-F1
#
_entry.id   AF-A0A5Q4DC70-F1
#
_cell.length_a   1.000
_cell.length_b   1.000
_cell.length_c   1.000
_cell.angle_alpha   90.00
_cell.angle_beta   90.00
_cell.angle_gamma   90.00
#
_symmetry.space_group_name_H-M   'P 1'
#
loop_
_entity.id
_entity.type
_entity.pdbx_description
1 polymer ?
#
loop_
_entity_poly.entity_id
_entity_poly.type
_entity_poly.pdbx_seq_one_letter_code
_entity_poly.pdbx_strand_id
1 'polypeptide(L)'
;MPHRGIMTQDIAAAADRRFSERLAATGARDPREFYRGLLRELRERDETVYREMVVLYETSVIQAVGRGDADPLEAWLGFGVALAGASAGAGSAVVIDDSGRASPLEGVPRWDQLVLHLPEARGVRALPVGLPPELSEAQRATVDLLVKGKVRIPSDE
;
A
#
# COMPACT_ATOMS: atom_id res chain seq x y z
N MET A 1 -13.90 -2.08 35.36
CA MET A 1 -13.66 -1.24 34.18
C MET A 1 -13.42 -2.11 32.93
N PRO A 2 -14.47 -2.60 32.25
CA PRO A 2 -14.34 -3.37 31.00
C PRO A 2 -14.66 -2.58 29.70
N HIS A 3 -15.08 -1.31 29.78
CA HIS A 3 -15.65 -0.59 28.63
C HIS A 3 -14.66 -0.25 27.49
N ARG A 4 -13.37 -0.07 27.81
CA ARG A 4 -12.37 0.38 26.81
C ARG A 4 -11.99 -0.72 25.82
N GLY A 5 -11.96 -1.99 26.25
CA GLY A 5 -11.63 -3.12 25.38
C GLY A 5 -12.72 -3.42 24.35
N ILE A 6 -13.99 -3.33 24.76
CA ILE A 6 -15.15 -3.58 23.89
C ILE A 6 -15.26 -2.50 22.80
N MET A 7 -15.11 -1.22 23.16
CA MET A 7 -15.17 -0.14 22.18
C MET A 7 -14.07 -0.22 21.11
N THR A 8 -12.86 -0.64 21.49
CA THR A 8 -11.78 -0.86 20.50
C THR A 8 -12.11 -2.02 19.56
N GLN A 9 -12.71 -3.10 20.06
CA GLN A 9 -13.16 -4.22 19.22
C GLN A 9 -14.28 -3.81 18.26
N ASP A 10 -15.23 -2.99 18.71
CA ASP A 10 -16.32 -2.49 17.87
C ASP A 10 -15.79 -1.61 16.73
N ILE A 11 -14.83 -0.73 17.02
CA ILE A 11 -14.17 0.12 16.02
C ILE A 11 -13.41 -0.72 14.99
N ALA A 12 -12.65 -1.73 15.43
CA ALA A 12 -11.93 -2.62 14.53
C ALA A 12 -12.88 -3.41 13.61
N ALA A 13 -13.94 -3.98 14.17
CA ALA A 13 -14.97 -4.67 13.39
C ALA A 13 -15.66 -3.73 12.39
N ALA A 14 -15.90 -2.48 12.78
CA ALA A 14 -16.48 -1.48 11.89
C ALA A 14 -15.52 -1.05 10.77
N ALA A 15 -14.21 -1.00 11.04
CA ALA A 15 -13.19 -0.72 10.02
C ALA A 15 -13.14 -1.86 8.98
N ASP A 16 -13.12 -3.11 9.43
CA ASP A 16 -13.09 -4.29 8.56
C ASP A 16 -14.33 -4.41 7.68
N ARG A 17 -15.52 -4.14 8.24
CA ARG A 17 -16.78 -4.12 7.45
C ARG A 17 -16.72 -3.07 6.35
N ARG A 18 -16.39 -1.81 6.69
CA ARG A 18 -16.31 -0.72 5.72
C ARG A 18 -15.27 -0.98 4.64
N PHE A 19 -14.12 -1.55 5.01
CA PHE A 19 -13.10 -1.95 4.04
C PHE A 19 -13.63 -3.00 3.07
N SER A 20 -14.29 -4.04 3.57
CA SER A 20 -14.83 -5.12 2.74
C SER A 20 -15.94 -4.62 1.80
N GLU A 21 -16.83 -3.77 2.30
CA GLU A 21 -17.87 -3.11 1.51
C GLU A 21 -17.27 -2.24 0.41
N ARG A 22 -16.25 -1.44 0.75
CA ARG A 22 -15.59 -0.56 -0.22
C ARG A 22 -14.85 -1.35 -1.29
N LEU A 23 -14.14 -2.41 -0.91
CA LEU A 23 -13.44 -3.30 -1.84
C LEU A 23 -14.42 -3.96 -2.82
N ALA A 24 -15.57 -4.46 -2.32
CA ALA A 24 -16.61 -5.05 -3.15
C ALA A 24 -17.26 -4.04 -4.10
N ALA A 25 -17.47 -2.80 -3.64
CA ALA A 25 -18.09 -1.74 -4.44
C ALA A 25 -17.19 -1.23 -5.58
N THR A 26 -15.86 -1.25 -5.41
CA THR A 26 -14.91 -0.71 -6.40
C THR A 26 -14.28 -1.77 -7.28
N GLY A 27 -14.27 -3.04 -6.86
CA GLY A 27 -13.48 -4.08 -7.52
C GLY A 27 -11.97 -3.84 -7.42
N ALA A 28 -11.54 -3.00 -6.48
CA ALA A 28 -10.12 -2.74 -6.25
C ALA A 28 -9.37 -4.02 -5.84
N ARG A 29 -8.07 -4.05 -6.11
CA ARG A 29 -7.21 -5.11 -5.57
C ARG A 29 -7.04 -4.90 -4.07
N ASP A 30 -6.93 -5.99 -3.32
CA ASP A 30 -6.69 -5.92 -1.88
C ASP A 30 -5.21 -5.55 -1.60
N PRO A 31 -4.91 -4.32 -1.11
CA PRO A 31 -3.53 -3.90 -0.86
C PRO A 31 -2.86 -4.70 0.27
N ARG A 32 -3.63 -5.36 1.14
CA ARG A 32 -3.10 -6.12 2.29
C ARG A 32 -2.25 -7.30 1.85
N GLU A 33 -2.45 -7.81 0.63
CA GLU A 33 -1.64 -8.90 0.07
C GLU A 33 -0.15 -8.52 -0.02
N PHE A 34 0.17 -7.28 -0.36
CA PHE A 34 1.55 -6.79 -0.46
C PHE A 34 2.17 -6.53 0.91
N TYR A 35 1.37 -5.97 1.83
CA TYR A 35 1.87 -5.48 3.12
C TYR A 35 2.25 -6.59 4.09
N ARG A 36 1.60 -7.76 4.02
CA ARG A 36 1.90 -8.89 4.92
C ARG A 36 3.35 -9.34 4.82
N GLY A 37 3.90 -9.40 3.61
CA GLY A 37 5.31 -9.73 3.38
C GLY A 37 6.24 -8.69 4.00
N LEU A 38 5.98 -7.41 3.70
CA LEU A 38 6.76 -6.28 4.21
C LEU A 38 6.75 -6.19 5.74
N LEU A 39 5.60 -6.35 6.38
CA LEU A 39 5.48 -6.33 7.84
C LEU A 39 6.25 -7.48 8.50
N ARG A 40 6.24 -8.67 7.89
CA ARG A 40 7.00 -9.81 8.40
C ARG A 40 8.50 -9.54 8.34
N GLU A 41 9.00 -9.11 7.17
CA GLU A 41 10.42 -8.78 6.98
C GLU A 41 10.86 -7.63 7.88
N LEU A 42 10.02 -6.59 8.03
CA LEU A 42 10.29 -5.47 8.92
C LEU A 42 10.39 -5.91 10.37
N ARG A 43 9.48 -6.78 10.84
CA ARG A 43 9.52 -7.32 12.20
C ARG A 43 10.80 -8.09 12.50
N GLU A 44 11.30 -8.87 11.53
CA GLU A 44 12.53 -9.64 11.68
C GLU A 44 13.77 -8.76 11.68
N ARG A 45 13.75 -7.68 10.91
CA ARG A 45 14.90 -6.77 10.77
C ARG A 45 14.97 -5.71 11.86
N ASP A 46 13.85 -5.09 12.20
CA ASP A 46 13.76 -3.97 13.14
C ASP A 46 12.41 -3.98 13.88
N GLU A 47 12.43 -4.53 15.09
CA GLU A 47 11.24 -4.60 15.93
C GLU A 47 10.74 -3.22 16.36
N THR A 48 11.61 -2.22 16.49
CA THR A 48 11.23 -0.87 16.90
C THR A 48 10.38 -0.21 15.82
N VAL A 49 10.88 -0.21 14.59
CA VAL A 49 10.15 0.37 13.44
C VAL A 49 8.87 -0.42 13.17
N TYR A 50 8.87 -1.75 13.35
CA TYR A 50 7.65 -2.54 13.27
C TYR A 50 6.59 -2.07 14.27
N ARG A 51 6.96 -1.84 15.54
CA ARG A 51 6.01 -1.34 16.56
C ARG A 51 5.47 0.05 16.21
N GLU A 52 6.30 0.93 15.66
CA GLU A 52 5.85 2.23 15.15
C GLU A 52 4.82 2.07 14.02
N MET A 53 5.04 1.13 13.09
CA MET A 53 4.08 0.83 12.03
C MET A 53 2.77 0.25 12.58
N VAL A 54 2.82 -0.55 13.65
CA VAL A 54 1.60 -1.02 14.33
C VAL A 54 0.80 0.15 14.91
N VAL A 55 1.45 1.10 15.58
CA VAL A 55 0.78 2.30 16.11
C VAL A 55 0.20 3.16 14.99
N LEU A 56 0.93 3.31 13.88
CA LEU A 56 0.42 4.03 12.71
C LEU A 56 -0.80 3.31 12.13
N TYR A 57 -0.75 1.98 11.96
CA TYR A 57 -1.88 1.18 11.49
C TYR A 57 -3.13 1.34 12.37
N GLU A 58 -2.96 1.26 13.69
CA GLU A 58 -4.07 1.43 14.63
C GLU A 58 -4.73 2.81 14.49
N THR A 59 -3.93 3.86 14.31
CA THR A 59 -4.43 5.24 14.24
C THR A 59 -4.96 5.62 12.86
N SER A 60 -4.19 5.40 11.79
CA SER A 60 -4.52 5.83 10.43
C SER A 60 -5.48 4.90 9.68
N VAL A 61 -5.54 3.63 10.07
CA VAL A 61 -6.43 2.64 9.44
C VAL A 61 -7.56 2.27 10.39
N ILE A 62 -7.29 1.62 11.52
CA ILE A 62 -8.35 1.07 12.37
C ILE A 62 -9.25 2.18 12.92
N GLN A 63 -8.68 3.20 13.56
CA GLN A 63 -9.48 4.27 14.17
C GLN A 63 -10.14 5.15 13.10
N ALA A 64 -9.40 5.63 12.10
CA ALA A 64 -9.96 6.54 11.09
C ALA A 64 -11.07 5.86 10.25
N VAL A 65 -10.83 4.65 9.75
CA VAL A 65 -11.84 3.91 8.97
C VAL A 65 -12.99 3.45 9.86
N GLY A 66 -12.71 2.97 11.08
CA GLY A 66 -13.74 2.50 12.00
C GLY A 66 -14.69 3.60 12.47
N ARG A 67 -14.22 4.85 12.54
CA ARG A 67 -15.06 6.04 12.83
C ARG A 67 -15.77 6.60 11.60
N GLY A 68 -15.28 6.27 10.40
CA GLY A 68 -15.79 6.82 9.14
C GLY A 68 -15.15 8.15 8.77
N ASP A 69 -14.00 8.48 9.35
CA ASP A 69 -13.26 9.73 9.12
C ASP A 69 -12.39 9.67 7.85
N ALA A 70 -12.22 8.48 7.26
CA ALA A 70 -11.39 8.25 6.07
C ALA A 70 -12.01 7.21 5.12
N ASP A 71 -11.71 7.33 3.82
CA ASP A 71 -12.01 6.26 2.85
C ASP A 71 -11.17 5.02 3.19
N PRO A 72 -11.77 3.82 3.26
CA PRO A 72 -11.05 2.62 3.65
C PRO A 72 -9.85 2.27 2.75
N LEU A 73 -9.99 2.37 1.43
CA LEU A 73 -8.93 1.99 0.50
C LEU A 73 -7.79 2.99 0.54
N GLU A 74 -8.12 4.29 0.56
CA GLU A 74 -7.12 5.37 0.62
C GLU A 74 -6.33 5.34 1.95
N ALA A 75 -7.00 5.07 3.08
CA ALA A 75 -6.34 4.90 4.37
C ALA A 75 -5.32 3.76 4.36
N TRP A 76 -5.68 2.61 3.78
CA TRP A 76 -4.77 1.47 3.62
C TRP A 76 -3.60 1.78 2.68
N LEU A 77 -3.82 2.57 1.62
CA LEU A 77 -2.74 2.96 0.71
C LEU A 77 -1.79 3.97 1.35
N GLY A 78 -2.31 4.94 2.10
CA GLY A 78 -1.49 5.87 2.89
C GLY A 78 -0.61 5.12 3.90
N PHE A 79 -1.17 4.13 4.60
CA PHE A 79 -0.39 3.23 5.44
C PHE A 79 0.68 2.45 4.63
N GLY A 80 0.32 1.95 3.46
CA GLY A 80 1.25 1.25 2.55
C GLY A 80 2.44 2.09 2.11
N VAL A 81 2.24 3.38 1.84
CA VAL A 81 3.33 4.32 1.50
C VAL A 81 4.33 4.39 2.65
N ALA A 82 3.83 4.60 3.88
CA ALA A 82 4.67 4.67 5.07
C ALA A 82 5.41 3.34 5.32
N LEU A 83 4.71 2.22 5.22
CA LEU A 83 5.28 0.88 5.38
C LEU A 83 6.37 0.59 4.35
N ALA A 84 6.15 0.94 3.09
CA ALA A 84 7.13 0.73 2.02
C ALA A 84 8.41 1.55 2.26
N GLY A 85 8.28 2.81 2.70
CA GLY A 85 9.43 3.64 3.07
C GLY A 85 10.18 3.07 4.29
N ALA A 86 9.46 2.67 5.33
CA ALA A 86 10.06 2.02 6.50
C ALA A 86 10.76 0.69 6.14
N SER A 87 10.23 -0.04 5.14
CA SER A 87 10.75 -1.34 4.71
C SER A 87 11.95 -1.21 3.77
N ALA A 88 11.93 -0.33 2.77
CA ALA A 88 13.00 -0.23 1.77
C ALA A 88 14.08 0.81 2.11
N GLY A 89 13.82 1.73 3.05
CA GLY A 89 14.73 2.82 3.39
C GLY A 89 14.47 4.08 2.55
N ALA A 90 15.51 4.90 2.34
CA ALA A 90 15.40 6.15 1.59
C ALA A 90 14.89 5.91 0.15
N GLY A 91 13.96 6.74 -0.29
CA GLY A 91 13.22 6.54 -1.53
C GLY A 91 12.07 7.52 -1.68
N SER A 92 11.34 7.41 -2.78
CA SER A 92 10.16 8.24 -3.05
C SER A 92 8.99 7.39 -3.51
N ALA A 93 7.78 7.76 -3.07
CA ALA A 93 6.56 7.22 -3.63
C ALA A 93 6.22 7.96 -4.93
N VAL A 94 5.91 7.20 -5.97
CA VAL A 94 5.54 7.72 -7.28
C VAL A 94 4.22 7.11 -7.74
N VAL A 95 3.48 7.90 -8.52
CA VAL A 95 2.34 7.42 -9.31
C VAL A 95 2.82 7.13 -10.72
N ILE A 96 2.40 6.00 -11.27
CA ILE A 96 2.65 5.65 -12.66
C ILE A 96 1.34 5.80 -13.43
N ASP A 97 1.29 6.73 -14.39
CA ASP A 97 0.10 6.92 -15.23
C ASP A 97 -0.08 5.78 -16.25
N ASP A 98 -1.17 5.85 -17.02
CA ASP A 98 -1.51 4.83 -18.02
C ASP A 98 -0.49 4.75 -19.18
N SER A 99 0.27 5.82 -19.43
CA SER A 99 1.38 5.87 -20.38
C SER A 99 2.69 5.28 -19.83
N GLY A 100 2.71 4.94 -18.54
CA GLY A 100 3.90 4.43 -17.84
C GLY A 100 4.82 5.51 -17.31
N ARG A 101 4.44 6.79 -17.37
CA ARG A 101 5.26 7.89 -16.84
C ARG A 101 5.09 7.99 -15.33
N ALA A 102 6.22 8.21 -14.65
CA ALA A 102 6.25 8.41 -13.22
C ALA A 102 6.14 9.90 -12.87
N SER A 103 5.31 10.21 -11.87
CA SER A 103 5.29 11.51 -11.19
C SER A 103 5.39 11.30 -9.68
N PRO A 104 5.92 12.27 -8.92
CA PRO A 104 5.86 12.23 -7.47
C PRO A 104 4.40 12.02 -6.99
N LEU A 105 4.23 11.20 -5.96
CA LEU A 105 2.95 11.08 -5.29
C LEU A 105 2.68 12.36 -4.49
N GLU A 106 1.54 13.01 -4.75
CA GLU A 106 1.05 14.16 -4.00
C GLU A 106 -0.20 13.76 -3.20
N GLY A 107 -0.18 14.02 -1.88
CA GLY A 107 -1.32 13.74 -1.01
C GLY A 107 -1.54 12.25 -0.72
N VAL A 108 -2.79 11.89 -0.41
CA VAL A 108 -3.19 10.51 -0.12
C VAL A 108 -3.37 9.76 -1.45
N PRO A 109 -2.79 8.55 -1.61
CA PRO A 109 -2.98 7.76 -2.82
C PRO A 109 -4.44 7.41 -3.06
N ARG A 110 -4.85 7.45 -4.33
CA ARG A 110 -6.16 6.95 -4.75
C ARG A 110 -6.11 5.45 -5.05
N TRP A 111 -7.23 4.77 -4.82
CA TRP A 111 -7.35 3.32 -4.98
C TRP A 111 -7.23 2.82 -6.43
N ASP A 112 -7.43 3.71 -7.39
CA ASP A 112 -7.36 3.44 -8.83
C ASP A 112 -6.01 3.83 -9.44
N GLN A 113 -5.00 4.15 -8.62
CA GLN A 113 -3.67 4.51 -9.07
C GLN A 113 -2.67 3.36 -8.96
N LEU A 114 -1.74 3.29 -9.91
CA LEU A 114 -0.52 2.51 -9.75
C LEU A 114 0.47 3.32 -8.92
N VAL A 115 0.73 2.88 -7.70
CA VAL A 115 1.65 3.56 -6.78
C VAL A 115 2.78 2.62 -6.41
N LEU A 116 4.00 3.08 -6.65
CA LEU A 116 5.23 2.37 -6.35
C LEU A 116 6.08 3.19 -5.39
N HIS A 117 6.74 2.52 -4.45
CA HIS A 117 7.88 3.10 -3.74
C HIS A 117 9.15 2.73 -4.51
N LEU A 118 9.92 3.76 -4.89
CA LEU A 118 11.21 3.63 -5.56
C LEU A 118 12.34 3.89 -4.55
N PRO A 119 13.08 2.85 -4.12
CA PRO A 119 14.23 3.03 -3.24
C PRO A 119 15.38 3.74 -3.97
N GLU A 120 16.13 4.58 -3.27
CA GLU A 120 17.33 5.24 -3.81
C GLU A 120 18.51 4.27 -3.99
N ALA A 121 18.54 3.21 -3.18
CA ALA A 121 19.58 2.21 -3.22
C ALA A 121 19.57 1.43 -4.55
N ARG A 122 20.70 1.47 -5.26
CA ARG A 122 20.85 0.77 -6.56
C ARG A 122 20.67 -0.74 -6.40
N GLY A 123 19.97 -1.34 -7.35
CA GLY A 123 19.72 -2.78 -7.38
C GLY A 123 18.62 -3.27 -6.45
N VAL A 124 18.01 -2.38 -5.65
CA VAL A 124 16.81 -2.69 -4.88
C VAL A 124 15.59 -2.54 -5.78
N ARG A 125 14.67 -3.50 -5.67
CA ARG A 125 13.43 -3.53 -6.46
C ARG A 125 12.46 -2.47 -5.95
N ALA A 126 11.64 -1.94 -6.85
CA ALA A 126 10.49 -1.13 -6.47
C ALA A 126 9.49 -1.97 -5.66
N LEU A 127 8.84 -1.35 -4.68
CA LEU A 127 7.78 -1.98 -3.90
C LEU A 127 6.41 -1.49 -4.38
N PRO A 128 5.47 -2.39 -4.71
CA PRO A 128 4.11 -1.99 -5.01
C PRO A 128 3.41 -1.54 -3.72
N VAL A 129 2.80 -0.37 -3.77
CA VAL A 129 1.95 0.17 -2.70
C VAL A 129 0.49 0.04 -3.09
N GLY A 130 0.14 0.49 -4.29
CA GLY A 130 -1.20 0.42 -4.85
C GLY A 130 -1.17 -0.09 -6.28
N LEU A 131 -2.16 -0.89 -6.65
CA LEU A 131 -2.38 -1.34 -8.02
C LEU A 131 -3.82 -1.00 -8.41
N PRO A 132 -4.04 -0.40 -9.60
CA PRO A 132 -5.40 -0.25 -10.11
C PRO A 132 -6.03 -1.64 -10.36
N PRO A 133 -7.37 -1.73 -10.44
CA PRO A 133 -8.06 -2.98 -10.78
C PRO A 133 -7.49 -3.60 -12.07
N GLU A 134 -7.32 -2.75 -13.08
CA GLU A 134 -6.74 -3.08 -14.37
C GLU A 134 -5.53 -2.20 -14.63
N LEU A 135 -4.42 -2.84 -14.99
CA LEU A 135 -3.22 -2.13 -15.43
C LEU A 135 -3.35 -1.79 -16.93
N SER A 136 -2.79 -0.67 -17.35
CA SER A 136 -2.49 -0.45 -18.77
C SER A 136 -1.34 -1.37 -19.23
N GLU A 137 -1.08 -1.42 -20.53
CA GLU A 137 0.09 -2.14 -21.06
C GLU A 137 1.41 -1.56 -20.54
N ALA A 138 1.54 -0.23 -20.56
CA ALA A 138 2.73 0.45 -20.07
C ALA A 138 2.93 0.25 -18.56
N GLN A 139 1.85 0.34 -17.77
CA GLN A 139 1.90 0.06 -16.33
C GLN A 139 2.28 -1.39 -16.02
N ARG A 140 1.78 -2.36 -16.80
CA ARG A 140 2.21 -3.77 -16.70
C ARG A 140 3.70 -3.91 -16.96
N ALA A 141 4.20 -3.28 -18.02
CA ALA A 141 5.63 -3.30 -18.35
C ALA A 141 6.47 -2.71 -17.22
N THR A 142 6.04 -1.58 -16.64
CA THR A 142 6.70 -0.96 -15.47
C THR A 142 6.73 -1.90 -14.27
N VAL A 143 5.62 -2.56 -13.93
CA VAL A 143 5.57 -3.52 -12.82
C VAL A 143 6.45 -4.74 -13.09
N ASP A 144 6.39 -5.31 -14.29
CA ASP A 144 7.20 -6.47 -14.67
C ASP A 144 8.70 -6.14 -14.58
N LEU A 145 9.11 -4.96 -15.03
CA LEU A 145 10.50 -4.51 -14.97
C LEU A 145 10.94 -4.18 -13.53
N LEU A 146 10.27 -3.24 -12.88
CA LEU A 146 10.76 -2.63 -11.63
C LEU A 146 10.45 -3.45 -10.38
N VAL A 147 9.32 -4.17 -10.38
CA VAL A 147 8.90 -4.98 -9.23
C VAL A 147 9.33 -6.43 -9.42
N LYS A 148 9.07 -7.03 -10.59
CA LYS A 148 9.34 -8.47 -10.81
C LYS A 148 10.72 -8.76 -11.41
N GLY A 149 11.40 -7.77 -11.99
CA GLY A 149 12.67 -7.97 -12.71
C GLY A 149 12.56 -8.82 -13.95
N LYS A 150 11.36 -8.91 -14.53
CA LYS A 150 11.10 -9.62 -15.78
C LYS A 150 11.28 -8.62 -16.91
N VAL A 151 12.42 -8.69 -17.59
CA VAL A 151 12.60 -7.97 -18.85
C VAL A 151 11.94 -8.82 -19.93
N ARG A 152 10.79 -8.37 -20.45
CA ARG A 152 10.32 -8.82 -21.76
C ARG A 152 11.01 -7.93 -22.78
N ILE A 153 12.07 -8.43 -23.40
CA ILE A 153 12.64 -7.80 -24.59
C ILE A 153 11.62 -8.08 -25.70
N PRO A 154 10.98 -7.08 -26.32
CA PRO A 154 10.21 -7.32 -27.53
C PRO A 154 11.18 -7.92 -28.55
N SER A 155 10.88 -9.13 -29.01
CA SER A 155 11.57 -9.69 -30.17
C SER A 155 11.21 -8.80 -31.35
N ASP A 156 12.19 -8.10 -31.91
CA ASP A 156 12.04 -7.47 -33.22
C ASP A 156 11.71 -8.58 -34.23
N GLU A 157 10.57 -8.46 -34.89
CA GLU A 157 10.22 -9.17 -36.13
C GLU A 157 10.18 -8.17 -37.29
#